data_AF-A0AA41B195-F1
#
_entry.id   AF-A0AA41B195-F1
#
_cell.length_a   1.000
_cell.length_b   1.000
_cell.length_c   1.000
_cell.angle_alpha   90.00
_cell.angle_beta   90.00
_cell.angle_gamma   90.00
#
_symmetry.space_group_name_H-M   'P 1'
#
loop_
_entity.id
_entity.type
_entity.pdbx_description
1 polymer ?
#
loop_
_entity_poly.entity_id
_entity_poly.type
_entity_poly.pdbx_seq_one_letter_code
_entity_poly.pdbx_strand_id
1 'polypeptide(L)'
;VRLLEEGVLTSVADANIGSIFGIGFPGWTGGVLQYINGYDGGVPGFVARARELADRYGERFTPPALLVEKADNGEVFTDGR
;
A
#
# COMPACT_ATOMS: atom_id res chain seq x y z
N VAL A 1 -3.57 2.76 -1.83
CA VAL A 1 -3.16 3.76 -0.81
C VAL A 1 -3.73 5.14 -1.08
N ARG A 2 -3.60 5.74 -2.27
CA ARG A 2 -4.26 7.04 -2.59
C ARG A 2 -5.76 7.07 -2.24
N LEU A 3 -6.50 6.00 -2.58
CA LEU A 3 -7.92 5.90 -2.21
C LEU A 3 -8.20 5.87 -0.70
N LEU A 4 -7.26 5.37 0.13
CA LEU A 4 -7.37 5.46 1.59
C LEU A 4 -7.06 6.88 2.08
N GLU A 5 -6.04 7.52 1.49
CA GLU A 5 -5.66 8.91 1.77
C GLU A 5 -6.78 9.91 1.40
N GLU A 6 -7.46 9.68 0.28
CA GLU A 6 -8.61 10.46 -0.17
C GLU A 6 -9.92 10.14 0.57
N GLY A 7 -9.91 9.13 1.46
CA GLY A 7 -11.09 8.69 2.21
C GLY A 7 -12.16 7.97 1.37
N VAL A 8 -11.85 7.60 0.12
CA VAL A 8 -12.73 6.80 -0.74
C VAL A 8 -12.85 5.37 -0.23
N LEU A 9 -11.73 4.80 0.23
CA LEU A 9 -11.72 3.56 1.02
C LEU A 9 -11.60 3.96 2.49
N THR A 10 -12.43 3.37 3.33
CA THR A 10 -12.50 3.70 4.77
C THR A 10 -11.93 2.61 5.67
N SER A 11 -11.65 1.42 5.13
CA SER A 11 -11.04 0.32 5.89
C SER A 11 -9.97 -0.43 5.09
N VAL A 12 -8.97 -0.93 5.81
CA VAL A 12 -7.92 -1.80 5.29
C VAL A 12 -8.50 -3.16 4.91
N ALA A 13 -9.46 -3.69 5.68
CA ALA A 13 -10.15 -4.94 5.36
C ALA A 13 -10.88 -4.87 4.01
N ASP A 14 -11.69 -3.84 3.76
CA ASP A 14 -12.45 -3.70 2.50
C ASP A 14 -11.52 -3.54 1.31
N ALA A 15 -10.43 -2.79 1.47
CA ALA A 15 -9.41 -2.64 0.43
C ALA A 15 -8.78 -3.99 0.06
N ASN A 16 -8.45 -4.82 1.04
CA ASN A 16 -7.86 -6.15 0.81
C ASN A 16 -8.88 -7.11 0.18
N ILE A 17 -10.08 -7.24 0.75
CA ILE A 17 -11.15 -8.09 0.23
C ILE A 17 -11.52 -7.66 -1.19
N GLY A 18 -11.74 -6.37 -1.41
CA GLY A 18 -12.06 -5.80 -2.72
C GLY A 18 -10.96 -6.03 -3.74
N SER A 19 -9.69 -5.98 -3.34
CA SER A 19 -8.59 -6.30 -4.25
C SER A 19 -8.56 -7.77 -4.67
N ILE A 20 -8.82 -8.69 -3.76
CA ILE A 20 -8.81 -10.13 -4.06
C ILE A 20 -10.00 -10.49 -4.94
N PHE A 21 -11.21 -10.11 -4.55
CA PHE A 21 -12.44 -10.51 -5.25
C PHE A 21 -12.82 -9.62 -6.44
N GLY A 22 -12.41 -8.36 -6.44
CA GLY A 22 -12.76 -7.40 -7.49
C GLY A 22 -11.82 -7.43 -8.69
N ILE A 23 -10.50 -7.43 -8.44
CA ILE A 23 -9.48 -7.39 -9.52
C ILE A 23 -8.64 -8.67 -9.62
N GLY A 24 -8.94 -9.69 -8.81
CA GLY A 24 -8.22 -10.96 -8.83
C GLY A 24 -6.81 -10.90 -8.24
N PHE A 25 -6.56 -10.01 -7.28
CA PHE A 25 -5.24 -9.92 -6.65
C PHE A 25 -4.88 -11.24 -5.94
N PRO A 26 -3.60 -11.69 -5.96
CA PRO A 26 -3.24 -13.00 -5.42
C PRO A 26 -3.62 -13.17 -3.95
N GLY A 27 -4.61 -14.03 -3.66
CA GLY A 27 -5.20 -14.15 -2.32
C GLY A 27 -4.21 -14.56 -1.22
N TRP A 28 -3.15 -15.30 -1.56
CA TRP A 28 -2.12 -15.73 -0.61
C TRP A 28 -1.30 -14.59 0.02
N THR A 29 -1.38 -13.36 -0.52
CA THR A 29 -0.70 -12.19 0.05
C THR A 29 -1.57 -11.47 1.08
N GLY A 30 -2.84 -11.88 1.24
CA GLY A 30 -3.82 -11.18 2.07
C GLY A 30 -4.39 -9.90 1.44
N GLY A 31 -4.14 -9.65 0.15
CA GLY A 31 -4.63 -8.46 -0.57
C GLY A 31 -3.55 -7.38 -0.75
N VAL A 32 -3.92 -6.26 -1.38
CA VAL A 32 -2.98 -5.22 -1.81
C VAL A 32 -2.28 -4.48 -0.67
N LEU A 33 -2.94 -4.25 0.47
CA LEU A 33 -2.32 -3.56 1.60
C LEU A 33 -1.50 -4.51 2.46
N GLN A 34 -1.94 -5.77 2.59
CA GLN A 34 -1.14 -6.80 3.24
C GLN A 34 0.12 -7.14 2.45
N TYR A 35 0.05 -7.07 1.11
CA TYR A 35 1.23 -7.17 0.27
C TYR A 35 2.26 -6.06 0.55
N ILE A 36 1.81 -4.83 0.80
CA ILE A 36 2.71 -3.73 1.19
C ILE A 36 3.36 -3.99 2.54
N ASN A 37 2.58 -4.47 3.52
CA ASN A 37 3.11 -4.81 4.85
C ASN A 37 4.16 -5.93 4.79
N GLY A 38 3.90 -6.97 3.99
CA GLY A 38 4.77 -8.14 3.82
C GLY A 38 5.83 -7.98 2.74
N TYR A 39 6.01 -6.79 2.18
CA TYR A 39 7.03 -6.53 1.18
C TYR A 39 8.44 -6.72 1.78
N ASP A 40 9.43 -6.99 0.94
CA ASP A 40 10.82 -7.09 1.41
C ASP A 40 11.28 -5.73 1.98
N GLY A 41 11.71 -5.71 3.24
CA GLY A 41 11.96 -4.47 3.99
C GLY A 41 10.68 -3.73 4.46
N GLY A 42 9.51 -4.36 4.39
CA GLY A 42 8.22 -3.84 4.86
C GLY A 42 7.73 -2.60 4.11
N VAL A 43 6.93 -1.77 4.78
CA VAL A 43 6.42 -0.50 4.23
C VAL A 43 7.56 0.43 3.77
N PRO A 44 8.69 0.58 4.50
CA PRO A 44 9.84 1.35 4.01
C PRO A 44 10.47 0.79 2.73
N GLY A 45 10.63 -0.54 2.65
CA GLY A 45 11.14 -1.20 1.44
C GLY A 45 10.23 -0.97 0.23
N PHE A 46 8.91 -1.00 0.44
CA PHE A 46 7.94 -0.71 -0.61
C PHE A 46 8.00 0.76 -1.07
N VAL A 47 8.18 1.71 -0.15
CA VAL A 47 8.39 3.14 -0.49
C VAL A 47 9.67 3.34 -1.30
N ALA A 48 10.78 2.71 -0.89
CA ALA A 48 12.03 2.76 -1.62
C ALA A 48 11.84 2.25 -3.06
N ARG A 49 11.17 1.11 -3.22
CA ARG A 49 10.85 0.56 -4.53
C ARG A 49 9.97 1.48 -5.38
N ALA A 50 8.96 2.11 -4.77
CA ALA A 50 8.08 3.05 -5.47
C ALA A 50 8.86 4.29 -5.96
N ARG A 51 9.77 4.84 -5.14
CA ARG A 51 10.65 5.95 -5.54
C ARG A 51 11.55 5.57 -6.71
N GLU A 52 12.18 4.39 -6.66
CA GLU A 52 12.99 3.91 -7.79
C GLU A 52 12.21 3.77 -9.10
N LEU A 53 10.93 3.41 -9.02
CA LEU A 53 10.05 3.34 -10.19
C LEU A 53 9.62 4.73 -10.64
N ALA A 54 9.42 5.67 -9.71
CA ALA A 54 9.10 7.07 -10.03
C ALA A 54 10.25 7.74 -10.78
N ASP A 55 11.49 7.52 -10.34
CA ASP A 55 12.68 8.06 -11.01
C ASP A 55 12.85 7.50 -12.43
N ARG A 56 12.48 6.24 -12.65
CA ARG A 56 12.66 5.54 -13.94
C ARG A 56 11.51 5.72 -14.92
N TYR A 57 10.28 5.75 -14.42
CA TYR A 57 9.06 5.67 -15.24
C TYR A 57 8.13 6.87 -15.03
N GLY A 58 8.53 7.83 -14.21
CA GLY A 58 7.84 9.09 -13.99
C GLY A 58 6.86 9.08 -12.82
N GLU A 59 6.19 10.22 -12.69
CA GLU A 59 5.45 10.67 -11.50
C GLU A 59 4.31 9.73 -11.07
N ARG A 60 3.83 8.89 -11.99
CA ARG A 60 2.75 7.92 -11.73
C ARG A 60 3.11 6.90 -10.64
N PHE A 61 4.39 6.63 -10.44
CA PHE A 61 4.88 5.72 -9.39
C PHE A 61 5.25 6.44 -8.09
N THR A 62 5.07 7.76 -8.01
CA THR A 62 5.37 8.53 -6.80
C THR A 62 4.53 7.99 -5.64
N PRO A 63 5.17 7.57 -4.54
CA PRO A 63 4.46 7.04 -3.38
C PRO A 63 3.54 8.13 -2.79
N PRO A 64 2.30 7.80 -2.42
CA PRO A 64 1.39 8.74 -1.76
C PRO A 64 1.94 9.21 -0.41
N ALA A 65 1.51 10.38 0.09
CA ALA A 65 2.06 10.95 1.32
C ALA A 65 1.78 10.04 2.52
N LEU A 66 0.57 9.49 2.64
CA LEU A 66 0.20 8.51 3.66
C LEU A 66 1.14 7.29 3.68
N LEU A 67 1.59 6.83 2.51
CA LEU A 67 2.51 5.68 2.42
C LEU A 67 3.90 6.04 2.95
N VAL A 68 4.38 7.25 2.63
CA VAL A 68 5.67 7.76 3.09
C VAL A 68 5.64 7.99 4.60
N GLU A 69 4.59 8.64 5.12
CA GLU A 69 4.42 8.89 6.55
C GLU A 69 4.42 7.59 7.36
N LYS A 70 3.70 6.56 6.90
CA LYS A 70 3.72 5.25 7.56
C LYS A 70 5.08 4.59 7.51
N ALA A 71 5.81 4.71 6.41
CA ALA A 71 7.18 4.21 6.33
C ALA A 71 8.11 4.93 7.32
N ASP A 72 8.02 6.25 7.41
CA ASP A 72 8.86 7.07 8.29
C ASP A 72 8.55 6.78 9.78
N ASN A 73 7.29 6.48 10.10
CA ASN A 73 6.85 6.12 11.46
C ASN A 73 7.01 4.63 11.79
N GLY A 74 7.45 3.79 10.83
CA GLY A 74 7.55 2.34 11.02
C GLY A 74 6.20 1.64 11.22
N GLU A 75 5.12 2.25 10.72
CA GLU A 75 3.75 1.75 10.84
C GLU A 75 3.36 0.81 9.70
N VAL A 76 2.38 -0.04 9.97
CA VAL A 76 1.77 -0.94 8.97
C VAL A 76 0.33 -0.52 8.66
N PHE A 77 -0.21 -1.03 7.55
CA PHE A 77 -1.63 -0.93 7.25
C PHE A 77 -2.41 -1.96 8.05
N THR A 78 -3.13 -1.49 9.06
CA THR A 78 -4.11 -2.26 9.83
C THR A 78 -5.32 -1.38 10.10
N ASP A 79 -6.50 -2.00 10.23
CA ASP A 79 -7.64 -1.31 10.83
C ASP A 79 -7.36 -1.10 12.33
N GLY A 80 -7.80 0.03 12.86
CA GLY A 80 -7.70 0.32 14.29
C GLY A 80 -8.52 -0.69 15.08
N ARG A 81 -7.89 -1.27 16.11
CA ARG A 81 -8.58 -1.96 17.20
C ARG A 81 -8.31 -1.22 18.49
#